data_AF-A0A9D4CGQ7-F1
#
_entry.id   AF-A0A9D4CGQ7-F1
#
_cell.length_a   1.000
_cell.length_b   1.000
_cell.length_c   1.000
_cell.angle_alpha   90.00
_cell.angle_beta   90.00
_cell.angle_gamma   90.00
#
_symmetry.space_group_name_H-M   'P 1'
#
loop_
_entity.id
_entity.type
_entity.pdbx_description
1 polymer ?
#
loop_
_entity_poly.entity_id
_entity_poly.type
_entity_poly.pdbx_seq_one_letter_code
_entity_poly.pdbx_strand_id
1 'polypeptide(L)'
;MDLAEFIRTSIQPLRPEKVLMKMDIEGSEFIVLPHLHENGLLCNNIITAMAIELHDWAKTSFNSSLTIPSLKGLLQAQACKPTLIMDLDDETYNNDVDVQPDW
;
A
#
# COMPACT_ATOMS: atom_id res chain seq x y z
N MET A 1 15.21 1.49 1.63
CA MET A 1 14.52 0.54 2.51
C MET A 1 13.66 -0.34 1.64
N ASP A 2 13.72 -1.66 1.78
CA ASP A 2 12.83 -2.59 1.07
C ASP A 2 11.67 -3.00 2.00
N LEU A 3 10.45 -2.59 1.65
CA LEU A 3 9.26 -2.89 2.45
C LEU A 3 8.95 -4.39 2.46
N ALA A 4 9.21 -5.11 1.36
CA ALA A 4 8.99 -6.56 1.29
C ALA A 4 9.94 -7.30 2.24
N GLU A 5 11.21 -6.88 2.28
CA GLU A 5 12.20 -7.42 3.22
C GLU A 5 11.81 -7.10 4.66
N PHE A 6 11.39 -5.88 4.96
CA PHE A 6 10.94 -5.49 6.30
C PHE A 6 9.78 -6.36 6.80
N ILE A 7 8.75 -6.59 5.97
CA ILE A 7 7.61 -7.44 6.33
C ILE A 7 8.09 -8.86 6.66
N ARG A 8 8.97 -9.43 5.83
CA ARG A 8 9.47 -10.80 6.02
C ARG A 8 10.35 -10.96 7.25
N THR A 9 11.24 -9.99 7.50
CA THR A 9 12.28 -10.10 8.53
C THR A 9 11.84 -9.57 9.88
N SER A 10 10.91 -8.61 9.90
CA SER A 10 10.52 -7.89 11.11
C SER A 10 9.09 -8.16 11.55
N ILE A 11 8.15 -8.37 10.61
CA ILE A 11 6.73 -8.55 10.94
C ILE A 11 6.33 -10.02 11.01
N GLN A 12 6.64 -10.82 9.99
CA GLN A 12 6.24 -12.23 9.94
C GLN A 12 6.76 -13.08 11.12
N PRO A 13 7.99 -12.90 11.64
CA PRO A 13 8.48 -13.68 12.77
C PRO A 13 7.69 -13.46 14.06
N LEU A 14 7.03 -12.30 14.20
CA LEU A 14 6.17 -11.98 15.34
C LEU A 14 4.84 -12.75 15.31
N ARG A 15 4.48 -13.36 14.16
CA ARG A 15 3.23 -14.10 13.94
C ARG A 15 1.98 -13.33 14.41
N PRO A 16 1.80 -12.07 13.99
CA PRO A 16 0.63 -11.30 14.36
C PRO A 16 -0.65 -11.97 13.82
N GLU A 17 -1.75 -11.88 14.57
CA GLU A 17 -3.05 -12.39 14.12
C GLU A 17 -3.59 -11.57 12.94
N LYS A 18 -3.33 -10.26 12.96
CA LYS A 18 -3.77 -9.29 11.95
C LYS A 18 -2.66 -8.29 11.67
N VAL A 19 -2.50 -7.96 10.40
CA VAL A 19 -1.63 -6.89 9.94
C VAL A 19 -2.47 -5.93 9.13
N LEU A 20 -2.51 -4.67 9.56
CA LEU A 20 -3.12 -3.57 8.84
C LEU A 20 -2.01 -2.70 8.30
N MET A 21 -2.13 -2.31 7.03
CA MET A 21 -1.15 -1.47 6.36
C MET A 21 -1.85 -0.21 5.85
N LYS A 22 -1.35 0.97 6.24
CA LYS A 22 -1.64 2.23 5.54
C LYS A 22 -0.43 2.53 4.67
N MET A 23 -0.64 2.78 3.39
CA MET A 23 0.41 3.24 2.48
C MET A 23 -0.02 4.53 1.81
N ASP A 24 0.74 5.56 2.10
CA ASP A 24 0.80 6.81 1.36
C ASP A 24 2.31 7.02 1.14
N ILE A 25 2.74 6.82 -0.09
CA ILE A 25 4.16 6.74 -0.46
C ILE A 25 4.48 7.57 -1.71
N GLU A 26 3.64 8.58 -1.96
CA GLU A 26 3.90 9.70 -2.87
C GLU A 26 4.43 9.24 -4.24
N GLY A 27 3.66 8.39 -4.92
CA GLY A 27 3.99 7.87 -6.25
C GLY A 27 4.80 6.58 -6.25
N SER A 28 5.35 6.17 -5.12
CA SER A 28 6.14 4.93 -5.03
C SER A 28 5.27 3.67 -5.10
N GLU A 29 3.93 3.78 -5.14
CA GLU A 29 3.01 2.64 -5.21
C GLU A 29 3.25 1.79 -6.45
N PHE A 30 3.63 2.42 -7.56
CA PHE A 30 3.87 1.75 -8.84
C PHE A 30 5.12 0.87 -8.86
N ILE A 31 5.99 0.99 -7.87
CA ILE A 31 7.14 0.10 -7.67
C ILE A 31 6.97 -0.80 -6.45
N VAL A 32 6.38 -0.28 -5.36
CA VAL A 32 6.22 -1.02 -4.10
C VAL A 32 5.15 -2.09 -4.22
N LEU A 33 3.97 -1.81 -4.80
CA LEU A 33 2.90 -2.80 -4.90
C LEU A 33 3.29 -4.00 -5.79
N PRO A 34 3.88 -3.81 -6.99
CA PRO A 34 4.38 -4.94 -7.77
C PRO A 34 5.44 -5.74 -7.01
N HIS A 35 6.39 -5.07 -6.35
CA HIS A 35 7.43 -5.75 -5.58
C HIS A 35 6.84 -6.58 -4.43
N LEU A 36 5.85 -6.06 -3.70
CA LEU A 36 5.13 -6.82 -2.67
C LEU A 36 4.37 -8.03 -3.26
N HIS A 37 3.75 -7.85 -4.42
CA HIS A 37 3.02 -8.91 -5.13
C HIS A 37 3.95 -10.04 -5.61
N GLU A 38 5.05 -9.71 -6.28
CA GLU A 38 6.07 -10.65 -6.75
C GLU A 38 6.68 -11.45 -5.59
N ASN A 39 6.74 -10.82 -4.42
CA ASN A 39 7.21 -11.45 -3.19
C ASN A 39 6.13 -12.22 -2.42
N GLY A 40 4.90 -12.31 -2.95
CA GLY A 40 3.80 -13.08 -2.39
C GLY A 40 3.28 -12.54 -1.05
N LEU A 41 3.45 -11.24 -0.79
CA LEU A 41 3.13 -10.62 0.51
C LEU A 41 1.70 -10.08 0.59
N LEU A 42 0.99 -9.98 -0.53
CA LEU A 42 -0.38 -9.42 -0.61
C LEU A 42 -1.47 -10.49 -0.40
N CYS A 43 -1.19 -11.45 0.48
CA CYS A 43 -2.15 -12.46 0.96
C CYS A 43 -2.72 -12.03 2.33
N ASN A 44 -3.99 -12.33 2.58
CA ASN A 44 -4.74 -11.94 3.78
C ASN A 44 -4.12 -12.43 5.11
N ASN A 45 -3.39 -13.54 5.07
CA ASN A 45 -2.68 -14.10 6.22
C ASN A 45 -1.30 -13.45 6.47
N ILE A 46 -0.84 -12.57 5.58
CA ILE A 46 0.40 -11.80 5.72
C ILE A 46 0.05 -10.32 5.96
N ILE A 47 -0.76 -9.74 5.07
CA ILE A 47 -1.36 -8.41 5.22
C ILE A 47 -2.86 -8.60 5.15
N THR A 48 -3.56 -8.40 6.28
CA THR A 48 -5.01 -8.63 6.35
C THR A 48 -5.77 -7.62 5.51
N ALA A 49 -5.46 -6.34 5.71
CA ALA A 49 -6.05 -5.25 4.96
C ALA A 49 -5.03 -4.15 4.71
N MET A 50 -5.22 -3.43 3.61
CA MET A 50 -4.38 -2.34 3.16
C MET A 50 -5.28 -1.17 2.75
N ALA A 51 -5.03 -0.01 3.34
CA ALA A 51 -5.44 1.27 2.78
C ALA A 51 -4.30 1.82 1.93
N ILE A 52 -4.60 2.22 0.71
CA ILE A 52 -3.60 2.81 -0.19
C ILE A 52 -4.20 3.89 -1.07
N GLU A 53 -3.47 5.00 -1.20
CA GLU A 53 -3.71 6.03 -2.21
C GLU A 53 -2.84 5.76 -3.45
N LEU A 54 -3.42 5.83 -4.65
CA LEU A 54 -2.63 5.76 -5.89
C LEU A 54 -2.44 7.17 -6.45
N HIS A 55 -1.20 7.64 -6.39
CA HIS A 55 -0.81 8.96 -6.86
C HIS A 55 -0.75 9.03 -8.39
N ASP A 56 -1.86 9.40 -9.02
CA ASP A 56 -2.02 9.42 -10.48
C ASP A 56 -0.93 10.20 -11.23
N TRP A 57 -0.40 11.26 -10.62
CA TRP A 57 0.68 12.07 -11.19
C TRP A 57 1.97 11.27 -11.42
N ALA A 58 2.19 10.17 -10.70
CA ALA A 58 3.39 9.35 -10.84
C ALA A 58 3.23 8.19 -11.84
N LYS A 59 2.01 7.88 -12.30
CA LYS A 59 1.73 6.78 -13.24
C LYS A 59 2.62 6.82 -14.48
N THR A 60 2.78 8.00 -15.07
CA THR A 60 3.56 8.23 -16.29
C THR A 60 5.06 8.04 -16.04
N SER A 61 5.57 8.55 -14.92
CA SER A 61 6.97 8.42 -14.49
C SER A 61 7.40 6.96 -14.36
N PHE A 62 6.49 6.08 -13.95
CA PHE A 62 6.73 4.65 -13.81
C PHE A 62 6.19 3.80 -14.98
N ASN A 63 5.70 4.43 -16.05
CA ASN A 63 5.06 3.77 -17.18
C ASN A 63 4.02 2.70 -16.75
N SER A 64 3.25 3.03 -15.70
CA SER A 64 2.32 2.12 -15.07
C SER A 64 0.88 2.47 -15.43
N SER A 65 0.06 1.44 -15.65
CA SER A 65 -1.39 1.53 -15.81
C SER A 65 -2.14 1.02 -14.58
N LEU A 66 -1.44 0.90 -13.44
CA LEU A 66 -2.03 0.42 -12.20
C LEU A 66 -3.14 1.38 -11.74
N THR A 67 -4.28 0.81 -11.40
CA THR A 67 -5.47 1.48 -10.88
C THR A 67 -6.02 0.62 -9.74
N ILE A 68 -6.90 1.16 -8.90
CA ILE A 68 -7.54 0.37 -7.85
C ILE A 68 -8.27 -0.87 -8.43
N PRO A 69 -9.04 -0.78 -9.54
CA PRO A 69 -9.62 -1.96 -10.17
C PRO A 69 -8.59 -2.98 -10.67
N SER A 70 -7.53 -2.56 -11.35
CA SER A 70 -6.51 -3.50 -11.85
C SER A 70 -5.69 -4.12 -10.71
N LEU A 71 -5.41 -3.37 -9.65
CA LEU A 71 -4.82 -3.89 -8.41
C LEU A 71 -5.70 -4.97 -7.78
N LYS A 72 -7.01 -4.71 -7.63
CA LYS A 72 -7.95 -5.72 -7.12
C LYS A 72 -7.96 -6.98 -7.99
N GLY A 73 -7.90 -6.82 -9.32
CA GLY A 73 -7.77 -7.95 -10.25
C GLY A 73 -6.48 -8.76 -10.03
N LEU A 74 -5.34 -8.09 -9.89
CA LEU A 74 -4.05 -8.72 -9.60
C LEU A 74 -4.08 -9.51 -8.28
N LEU A 75 -4.68 -8.92 -7.24
CA LEU A 75 -4.82 -9.57 -5.94
C LEU A 75 -5.68 -10.83 -6.01
N GLN A 76 -6.81 -10.76 -6.74
CA GLN A 76 -7.73 -11.88 -6.94
C GLN A 76 -7.12 -13.03 -7.74
N ALA A 77 -6.14 -12.76 -8.60
CA ALA A 77 -5.45 -13.79 -9.40
C ALA A 77 -4.42 -14.60 -8.58
N GLN A 78 -4.11 -14.20 -7.34
CA GLN A 78 -3.18 -14.93 -6.48
C GLN A 78 -3.76 -16.28 -6.03
N ALA A 79 -2.89 -17.26 -5.78
CA ALA A 79 -3.28 -18.59 -5.27
C ALA A 79 -3.68 -18.60 -3.77
N CYS A 80 -3.88 -17.43 -3.15
CA CYS A 80 -4.19 -17.25 -1.74
C CYS A 80 -5.42 -16.36 -1.56
N LYS A 81 -5.99 -16.32 -0.35
CA LYS A 81 -7.01 -15.32 -0.02
C LYS A 81 -6.37 -13.93 -0.12
N PRO A 82 -6.87 -13.00 -0.95
CA PRO A 82 -6.24 -11.71 -1.19
C PRO A 82 -6.32 -10.78 0.03
N THR A 83 -5.32 -9.91 0.20
CA THR A 83 -5.40 -8.75 1.09
C THR A 83 -6.64 -7.90 0.75
N LEU A 84 -7.36 -7.44 1.79
CA LEU A 84 -8.50 -6.54 1.60
C LEU A 84 -8.00 -5.12 1.28
N ILE A 85 -8.42 -4.53 0.16
CA ILE A 85 -8.19 -3.12 -0.12
C ILE A 85 -9.31 -2.29 0.51
N MET A 86 -8.91 -1.35 1.37
CA MET A 86 -9.78 -0.40 2.05
C MET A 86 -9.64 0.98 1.41
N ASP A 87 -10.74 1.72 1.41
CA ASP A 87 -10.76 3.13 1.07
C ASP A 87 -10.58 3.92 2.37
N LEU A 88 -9.41 4.53 2.54
CA LEU A 88 -9.03 5.34 3.70
C LEU A 88 -7.98 6.34 3.22
N ASP A 89 -8.43 7.21 2.33
CA ASP A 89 -7.69 8.34 1.80
C ASP A 89 -8.26 9.62 2.46
N ASP A 90 -7.55 10.17 3.45
CA ASP A 90 -7.98 11.32 4.24
C ASP A 90 -7.03 12.51 4.09
N GLU A 91 -6.77 12.93 2.85
CA GLU A 91 -6.06 14.16 2.47
C GLU A 91 -6.75 15.48 2.91
N THR A 92 -7.61 15.42 3.91
CA THR A 92 -8.35 16.55 4.48
C THR A 92 -7.42 17.67 4.94
N TYR A 93 -6.18 17.33 5.33
CA TYR A 93 -5.18 18.27 5.85
C TYR A 93 -4.07 18.59 4.85
N ASN A 94 -4.14 18.15 3.59
CA ASN A 94 -3.06 18.35 2.61
C ASN A 94 -2.77 19.86 2.35
N ASN A 95 -3.76 20.72 2.59
CA ASN A 95 -3.64 22.17 2.47
C ASN A 95 -3.72 22.93 3.82
N ASP A 96 -3.74 22.22 4.95
CA ASP A 96 -3.85 22.84 6.26
C ASP A 96 -2.48 23.32 6.73
N VAL A 97 -2.01 24.39 6.09
CA VAL A 97 -1.11 25.34 6.73
C VAL A 97 -2.00 26.26 7.54
N ASP A 98 -2.47 25.79 8.70
CA ASP A 98 -2.94 26.72 9.72
C ASP A 98 -1.77 27.65 9.99
N VAL A 99 -1.95 28.93 9.65
CA VAL A 99 -1.03 30.00 10.01
C VAL A 99 -0.83 29.88 11.51
N GLN A 100 0.29 29.28 11.95
CA GLN A 100 0.58 29.19 13.38
C GLN A 100 0.58 30.62 13.91
N PRO A 101 -0.24 30.95 14.93
CA PRO A 101 -0.09 32.22 15.61
C PRO A 101 1.32 32.24 16.20
N ASP A 102 2.12 33.24 15.84
CA ASP A 102 3.36 33.56 16.54
C ASP A 102 3.00 33.79 18.02
N TRP A 103 3.42 32.88 18.90
CA TRP A 103 3.42 33.07 20.36
C TRP A 103 4.81 33.52 20.80
#